data_AF-A0AAN4L5A0-F1
#
_entry.id   AF-A0AAN4L5A0-F1
#
_cell.length_a   1.000
_cell.length_b   1.000
_cell.length_c   1.000
_cell.angle_alpha   90.00
_cell.angle_beta   90.00
_cell.angle_gamma   90.00
#
_symmetry.space_group_name_H-M   'P 1'
#
loop_
_entity.id
_entity.type
_entity.pdbx_description
1 polymer ?
#
loop_
_entity_poly.entity_id
_entity_poly.type
_entity_poly.pdbx_seq_one_letter_code
_entity_poly.pdbx_strand_id
1 'polypeptide(L)' 'MKQIKVRCTDPFQAYSGTNLLYEVKEGDELTADLYEETEEYFATDSQGREVYVGCLDMDGNLVLSEFELVEEGAYKHDAV' A
#
# COMPACT_ATOMS: atom_id res chain seq x y z
N MET A 1 3.91 -2.92 -13.98
CA MET A 1 3.06 -2.94 -12.75
C MET A 1 2.75 -1.50 -12.38
N LYS A 2 1.48 -1.20 -12.08
CA LYS A 2 1.09 0.15 -11.61
C LYS A 2 1.44 0.26 -10.13
N GLN A 3 2.16 1.32 -9.78
CA GLN A 3 2.56 1.59 -8.40
C GLN A 3 2.03 2.94 -7.95
N ILE A 4 1.70 3.04 -6.68
CA ILE A 4 1.39 4.30 -6.00
C ILE A 4 2.34 4.48 -4.82
N LYS A 5 2.62 5.72 -4.48
CA LYS A 5 3.31 6.05 -3.23
C LYS A 5 2.29 6.64 -2.27
N VAL A 6 2.25 6.09 -1.06
CA VAL A 6 1.35 6.53 -0.01
C VAL A 6 2.12 6.92 1.24
N ARG A 7 1.52 7.74 2.08
CA ARG A 7 2.05 8.08 3.40
C ARG A 7 1.02 7.75 4.46
N CYS A 8 1.47 7.13 5.55
CA CYS A 8 0.63 6.84 6.69
C CYS A 8 0.40 8.12 7.50
N THR A 9 -0.86 8.50 7.71
CA THR A 9 -1.23 9.69 8.50
C THR A 9 -1.44 9.35 9.97
N ASP A 10 -1.89 8.12 10.25
CA ASP A 10 -2.20 7.64 11.60
C ASP A 10 -1.58 6.25 11.76
N PRO A 11 -0.73 6.02 12.79
CA PRO A 11 0.01 4.78 12.92
C PRO A 11 -0.90 3.61 13.29
N PHE A 12 -0.68 2.45 12.67
CA PHE A 12 -1.49 1.27 12.92
C PHE A 12 -0.70 -0.03 12.84
N GLN A 13 -1.28 -1.07 13.42
CA GLN A 13 -0.69 -2.40 13.52
C GLN A 13 -1.76 -3.46 13.32
N ALA A 14 -1.40 -4.54 12.62
CA ALA A 14 -2.28 -5.71 12.49
C ALA A 14 -1.70 -6.92 13.21
N TYR A 15 -2.57 -7.71 13.83
CA TYR A 15 -2.21 -8.89 14.60
C TYR A 15 -3.02 -10.12 14.18
N SER A 16 -2.38 -11.29 14.18
CA SER A 16 -3.04 -12.60 14.14
C SER A 16 -2.83 -13.29 15.48
N GLY A 17 -3.84 -13.19 16.36
CA GLY A 17 -3.71 -13.61 17.76
C GLY A 17 -2.70 -12.73 18.50
N THR A 18 -1.58 -13.30 18.94
CA THR A 18 -0.47 -12.57 19.58
C THR A 18 0.66 -12.20 18.63
N ASN A 19 0.57 -12.61 17.35
CA ASN A 19 1.64 -12.38 16.37
C ASN A 19 1.38 -11.08 15.61
N LEU A 20 2.34 -10.16 15.64
CA LEU A 20 2.30 -8.93 14.84
C LEU A 20 2.50 -9.28 13.36
N LEU A 21 1.51 -8.98 12.52
CA LEU A 21 1.55 -9.19 11.07
C LEU A 21 2.30 -8.07 10.38
N TYR A 22 1.99 -6.81 10.69
CA TYR A 22 2.70 -5.65 10.17
C TYR A 22 2.51 -4.44 11.09
N GLU A 23 3.40 -3.47 10.98
CA GLU A 23 3.36 -2.20 11.69
C GLU A 23 3.67 -1.08 10.71
N VAL A 24 2.85 -0.04 10.70
CA VAL A 24 3.08 1.18 9.93
C VAL A 24 3.08 2.37 10.89
N LYS A 25 4.10 3.22 10.80
CA LYS A 25 4.25 4.38 11.67
C LYS A 25 3.78 5.65 10.98
N GLU A 26 3.41 6.63 11.78
CA GLU A 26 3.05 7.96 11.30
C GLU A 26 4.20 8.53 10.45
N GLY A 27 3.85 9.00 9.25
CA GLY A 27 4.80 9.56 8.30
C GLY A 27 5.58 8.53 7.47
N ASP A 28 5.41 7.22 7.70
CA ASP A 28 6.02 6.21 6.84
C ASP A 28 5.49 6.33 5.41
N GLU A 29 6.40 6.42 4.46
CA GLU A 29 6.09 6.42 3.04
C GLU A 29 6.29 5.03 2.45
N LEU A 30 5.21 4.46 1.90
CA LEU A 30 5.21 3.12 1.33
C LEU A 30 4.97 3.18 -0.16
N THR A 31 5.63 2.29 -0.91
CA THR A 31 5.31 2.06 -2.33
C THR A 31 4.43 0.83 -2.41
N ALA A 32 3.22 1.00 -2.94
CA ALA A 32 2.24 -0.07 -3.08
C ALA A 32 2.11 -0.49 -4.55
N ASP A 33 2.10 -1.79 -4.77
CA ASP A 33 1.92 -2.44 -6.06
C ASP A 33 0.46 -2.85 -6.26
N LEU A 34 -0.10 -2.57 -7.44
CA LEU A 34 -1.42 -3.04 -7.83
C LEU A 34 -1.37 -4.53 -8.21
N TYR A 35 -2.20 -5.32 -7.54
CA TYR A 35 -2.59 -6.66 -7.98
C TYR A 35 -3.77 -6.56 -8.95
N GLU A 36 -3.50 -6.64 -10.25
CA GLU A 36 -4.52 -6.44 -11.30
C GLU A 36 -5.66 -7.46 -11.26
N GLU A 37 -5.45 -8.65 -10.68
CA GLU A 37 -6.49 -9.68 -10.57
C GLU A 37 -7.56 -9.34 -9.53
N THR A 38 -7.17 -8.66 -8.44
CA THR A 38 -8.08 -8.30 -7.33
C THR A 38 -8.34 -6.81 -7.23
N GLU A 39 -7.62 -6.01 -8.02
CA GLU A 39 -7.63 -4.55 -8.01
C GLU A 39 -7.19 -3.93 -6.67
N GLU A 40 -6.41 -4.68 -5.88
CA GLU A 40 -5.92 -4.28 -4.57
C GLU A 40 -4.48 -3.78 -4.61
N TYR A 41 -4.15 -2.80 -3.77
CA TYR A 41 -2.79 -2.29 -3.58
C TYR A 41 -2.18 -2.82 -2.30
N PHE A 42 -1.00 -3.43 -2.44
CA PHE A 42 -0.21 -3.93 -1.31
C PHE A 42 1.18 -3.31 -1.29
N ALA A 43 1.64 -2.96 -0.09
CA ALA A 43 3.01 -2.51 0.16
C ALA A 43 3.71 -3.46 1.12
N THR A 44 5.00 -3.21 1.37
CA THR A 44 5.72 -3.87 2.45
C THR A 44 6.14 -2.87 3.52
N ASP A 45 6.00 -3.24 4.79
CA ASP A 45 6.51 -2.44 5.90
C ASP A 45 8.04 -2.50 6.01
N SER A 46 8.60 -1.78 6.99
CA SER A 46 10.06 -1.75 7.22
C SER A 46 10.71 -3.11 7.51
N GLN A 47 9.94 -4.15 7.80
CA GLN A 47 10.41 -5.52 8.02
C GLN A 47 10.09 -6.46 6.84
N GLY A 48 9.57 -5.94 5.73
CA GLY A 48 9.22 -6.72 4.54
C GLY A 48 7.90 -7.47 4.67
N ARG A 49 7.02 -7.07 5.60
CA ARG A 49 5.72 -7.72 5.82
C ARG A 49 4.66 -7.01 4.99
N GLU A 50 3.78 -7.78 4.36
CA GLU A 50 2.76 -7.26 3.45
C GLU A 50 1.71 -6.44 4.20
N VAL A 51 1.39 -5.27 3.65
CA VAL A 51 0.42 -4.30 4.19
C VAL A 51 -0.60 -4.00 3.11
N TYR A 52 -1.88 -4.17 3.44
CA TYR A 52 -2.97 -3.71 2.58
C TYR A 52 -3.08 -2.18 2.64
N VAL A 53 -3.04 -1.52 1.47
CA VAL A 53 -3.04 -0.05 1.35
C VAL A 53 -4.39 0.48 0.89
N GLY A 54 -5.06 -0.24 -0.01
CA GLY A 54 -6.32 0.18 -0.61
C GLY A 54 -6.66 -0.65 -1.84
N CYS A 55 -7.65 -0.21 -2.61
CA CYS A 55 -8.06 -0.87 -3.84
C CYS A 55 -8.58 0.14 -4.88
N LEU A 56 -8.85 -0.34 -6.09
CA LEU A 56 -9.69 0.37 -7.05
C LEU A 56 -11.15 -0.05 -6.85
N ASP A 57 -12.07 0.92 -6.94
CA ASP A 57 -13.50 0.63 -6.99
C ASP A 57 -13.94 0.15 -8.39
N MET A 58 -15.23 -0.18 -8.55
CA MET A 58 -15.80 -0.66 -9.82
C MET A 58 -15.68 0.36 -10.98
N ASP A 59 -15.48 1.63 -10.67
CA ASP A 59 -15.29 2.71 -11.65
C ASP A 59 -13.79 2.98 -11.90
N GLY A 60 -12.89 2.23 -11.26
CA GLY A 60 -11.44 2.37 -11.36
C GLY A 60 -10.85 3.51 -10.52
N ASN A 61 -11.61 4.06 -9.56
CA ASN A 61 -11.10 5.11 -8.68
C ASN A 61 -10.33 4.50 -7.51
N LEU A 62 -9.23 5.16 -7.12
CA LEU A 62 -8.43 4.74 -5.99
C LEU A 62 -9.15 5.01 -4.66
N VAL A 63 -9.32 3.96 -3.87
CA VAL A 63 -9.86 4.00 -2.51
C VAL A 63 -8.76 3.58 -1.54
N LEU A 64 -8.22 4.55 -0.82
CA LEU A 64 -7.21 4.34 0.21
C LEU A 64 -7.84 4.14 1.59
N SER A 65 -7.14 3.39 2.45
CA SER A 65 -7.51 3.22 3.86
C SER A 65 -6.83 4.29 4.73
N GLU A 66 -6.04 3.90 5.76
CA GLU A 66 -5.33 4.80 6.69
C GLU A 66 -4.08 5.48 6.08
N PHE A 67 -4.20 5.83 4.80
CA PHE A 67 -3.13 6.35 3.97
C PHE A 67 -3.60 7.53 3.15
N GLU A 68 -2.70 8.48 2.94
CA GLU A 68 -2.85 9.52 1.93
C GLU A 68 -1.98 9.24 0.72
N LEU A 69 -2.48 9.61 -0.46
CA LEU A 69 -1.75 9.50 -1.71
C LEU A 69 -0.67 10.58 -1.80
N VAL A 70 0.58 10.15 -2.03
CA VAL A 70 1.72 11.06 -2.22
C VAL A 70 2.02 11.20 -3.71
N GLU A 71 2.04 10.09 -4.45
CA GLU A 71 2.33 10.07 -5.89
C GLU A 71 1.54 8.98 -6.59
N GLU A 72 0.88 9.35 -7.70
CA GLU A 72 0.23 8.41 -8.61
C GLU A 72 1.20 7.98 -9.70
N GLY A 73 1.45 6.67 -9.83
CA GLY A 73 1.98 6.10 -11.05
C GLY A 73 3.45 6.39 -11.33
N ALA A 74 4.35 5.77 -10.57
CA ALA A 74 5.63 5.37 -11.14
C ALA A 74 5.35 4.14 -12.04
N TYR A 75 5.17 4.35 -13.35
CA TYR A 75 5.31 3.25 -14.29
C TYR A 75 6.74 2.75 -14.14
N LYS A 76 6.93 1.50 -13.66
CA LYS A 76 8.18 0.78 -13.93
C LYS A 76 8.32 0.73 -15.45
N HIS A 77 9.06 1.67 -16.01
CA HIS A 77 9.75 1.46 -17.27
C HIS A 77 10.71 0.31 -16.95
N ASP A 78 10.36 -0.90 -17.37
CA ASP A 78 11.33 -1.98 -17.49
C ASP A 78 12.47 -1.43 -18.35
N ALA A 79 13.54 -1.01 -17.67
CA ALA A 79 14.79 -0.69 -18.31
C ALA A 79 15.47 -2.03 -18.61
N VAL A 80 15.40 -2.39 -19.90
CA VAL A 80 16.21 -3.37 -20.65
C VAL A 80 15.69 -4.82 -20.66
#